data_AF-A0AA38M4V7-F1
#
_entry.id   AF-A0AA38M4V7-F1
#
_cell.length_a   1.000
_cell.length_b   1.000
_cell.length_c   1.000
_cell.angle_alpha   90.00
_cell.angle_beta   90.00
_cell.angle_gamma   90.00
#
_symmetry.space_group_name_H-M   'P 1'
#
loop_
_entity.id
_entity.type
_entity.pdbx_description
1 polymer ?
#
loop_
_entity_poly.entity_id
_entity_poly.type
_entity_poly.pdbx_seq_one_letter_code
_entity_poly.pdbx_strand_id
1 'polypeptide(L)'
;MGFNVLIALRPRNSRQRWSPPPLLAAAPGITELVVFGGKFISTGEKIRLPDDVTMGYIIEHLLKKPLTVVDQFHSHLEPMKFIRREILEDQISFSYARNKDEWNVVKIEGFDTKYDTNRFLSLHCFLFPHFNFCPR
;
A
#
# COMPACT_ATOMS: atom_id res chain seq x y z
N MET A 1 -4.18 2.74 15.78
CA MET A 1 -4.46 3.46 14.52
C MET A 1 -4.54 2.42 13.42
N GLY A 2 -5.70 2.21 12.81
CA GLY A 2 -5.83 1.30 11.67
C GLY A 2 -5.40 2.02 10.39
N PHE A 3 -4.58 1.37 9.56
CA PHE A 3 -4.25 1.88 8.24
C PHE A 3 -5.39 1.53 7.27
N ASN A 4 -6.03 2.54 6.69
CA ASN A 4 -7.08 2.36 5.70
C ASN A 4 -6.45 2.35 4.30
N VAL A 5 -5.99 1.20 3.82
CA VAL A 5 -5.31 1.08 2.51
C VAL A 5 -6.10 0.11 1.63
N LEU A 6 -6.44 0.54 0.42
CA LEU A 6 -6.88 -0.34 -0.66
C LEU A 6 -5.67 -0.64 -1.54
N ILE A 7 -5.35 -1.92 -1.69
CA ILE A 7 -4.32 -2.37 -2.62
C ILE A 7 -5.03 -2.73 -3.93
N ALA A 8 -4.79 -1.95 -4.98
CA ALA A 8 -5.28 -2.22 -6.32
C ALA A 8 -4.32 -3.22 -7.00
N LEU A 9 -4.50 -4.51 -6.70
CA LEU A 9 -3.76 -5.55 -7.42
C LEU A 9 -4.41 -5.81 -8.77
N ARG A 10 -3.77 -5.37 -9.85
CA ARG A 10 -4.18 -5.73 -11.22
C ARG A 10 -4.10 -7.25 -11.40
N PRO A 11 -5.15 -7.93 -11.90
CA PRO A 11 -5.04 -9.32 -12.34
C PRO A 11 -4.07 -9.38 -13.52
N ARG A 12 -2.97 -10.14 -13.38
CA ARG A 12 -1.98 -10.29 -14.45
C ARG A 12 -2.62 -10.99 -15.67
N ASN A 13 -2.67 -10.32 -16.82
CA ASN A 13 -2.53 -11.04 -18.07
C ASN A 13 -1.72 -10.29 -19.16
N SER A 14 -0.65 -10.96 -19.59
CA SER A 14 0.27 -10.73 -20.71
C SER A 14 1.17 -9.46 -20.76
N ARG A 15 2.48 -9.71 -20.59
CA ARG A 15 3.68 -8.95 -21.07
C ARG A 15 4.43 -7.98 -20.16
N GLN A 16 4.26 -7.99 -18.84
CA GLN A 16 5.40 -7.69 -17.97
C GLN A 16 5.43 -8.68 -16.80
N ARG A 17 6.34 -9.64 -16.91
CA ARG A 17 6.75 -10.48 -15.79
C ARG A 17 7.52 -9.55 -14.86
N TRP A 18 7.00 -9.33 -13.66
CA TRP A 18 7.84 -8.85 -12.56
C TRP A 18 8.95 -9.89 -12.41
N SER A 19 10.11 -9.61 -12.97
CA SER A 19 11.32 -10.32 -12.66
C SER A 19 11.61 -9.95 -11.21
N PRO A 20 11.61 -10.88 -10.24
CA PRO A 20 12.34 -10.58 -9.02
C PRO A 20 13.74 -10.12 -9.45
N PRO A 21 14.35 -9.11 -8.79
CA PRO A 21 15.77 -8.86 -8.99
C PRO A 21 16.47 -10.23 -8.93
N PRO A 22 17.43 -10.52 -9.85
CA PRO A 22 18.02 -11.84 -9.95
C PRO A 22 18.34 -12.29 -8.54
N LEU A 23 17.74 -13.42 -8.14
CA LEU A 23 17.99 -14.07 -6.87
C LEU A 23 19.50 -14.14 -6.75
N LEU A 24 20.06 -13.17 -6.02
CA LEU A 24 21.46 -13.21 -5.67
C LEU A 24 21.51 -14.48 -4.85
N ALA A 25 22.12 -15.50 -5.45
CA ALA A 25 22.18 -16.87 -5.01
C ALA A 25 22.10 -16.90 -3.49
N ALA A 26 21.11 -17.64 -2.97
CA ALA A 26 20.88 -17.87 -1.55
C ALA A 26 22.17 -17.67 -0.77
N ALA A 27 22.35 -16.47 -0.23
CA ALA A 27 23.53 -16.17 0.55
C ALA A 27 23.42 -17.09 1.76
N PRO A 28 24.42 -17.95 2.04
CA PRO A 28 24.39 -18.81 3.20
C PRO A 28 24.40 -17.88 4.41
N GLY A 29 23.24 -17.68 5.03
CA GLY A 29 23.02 -16.63 6.03
C GLY A 29 21.70 -15.87 5.90
N ILE A 30 20.91 -16.08 4.84
CA ILE A 30 19.49 -15.73 4.88
C ILE A 30 18.83 -16.76 5.81
N THR A 31 18.96 -16.54 7.11
CA THR A 31 17.94 -16.98 8.05
C THR A 31 16.65 -16.43 7.48
N GLU A 32 15.79 -17.32 7.01
CA GLU A 32 14.36 -17.06 6.90
C GLU A 32 14.02 -16.13 8.08
N LEU A 33 13.42 -14.97 7.80
CA LEU A 33 12.60 -14.29 8.78
C LEU A 33 11.38 -15.20 9.01
N VAL A 34 11.62 -16.40 9.56
CA VAL A 34 10.71 -17.03 10.47
C VAL A 34 10.50 -15.95 11.50
N VAL A 35 9.30 -15.40 11.50
CA VAL A 35 8.75 -14.60 12.58
C VAL A 35 8.75 -15.54 13.80
N PHE A 36 9.93 -15.76 14.37
CA PHE A 36 10.15 -16.68 15.46
C PHE A 36 9.67 -15.95 16.70
N GLY A 37 8.50 -16.38 17.16
CA GLY A 37 7.71 -15.76 18.23
C GLY A 37 8.56 -15.23 19.38
N GLY A 38 8.64 -13.89 19.48
CA GLY A 38 9.16 -13.18 20.65
C GLY A 38 10.28 -12.18 20.40
N LYS A 39 11.14 -12.37 19.39
CA LYS A 39 12.26 -11.42 19.16
C LYS A 39 11.84 -10.09 18.55
N PHE A 40 10.86 -10.10 17.63
CA PHE A 40 10.29 -8.88 17.06
C PHE A 40 9.63 -8.01 18.14
N ILE A 41 8.90 -8.63 19.07
CA ILE A 41 8.27 -7.98 20.23
C ILE A 41 9.35 -7.34 21.12
N SER A 42 10.44 -8.06 21.42
CA SER A 42 11.51 -7.57 22.31
C SER A 42 12.28 -6.35 21.76
N THR A 43 12.39 -6.21 20.43
CA THR A 43 12.99 -5.04 19.78
C THR A 43 11.99 -3.88 19.71
N GLY A 44 10.71 -4.15 19.41
CA GLY A 44 9.65 -3.14 19.43
C GLY A 44 9.41 -2.55 20.83
N GLU A 45 9.42 -3.38 21.87
CA GLU A 45 9.20 -2.95 23.27
C GLU A 45 10.31 -2.04 23.81
N LYS A 46 11.55 -2.18 23.32
CA LYS A 46 12.68 -1.32 23.74
C LYS A 46 12.68 0.05 23.07
N ILE A 47 12.12 0.18 21.87
CA ILE A 47 12.27 1.37 21.03
C ILE A 47 10.95 2.16 20.94
N ARG A 48 9.80 1.60 21.35
CA ARG A 48 8.48 2.26 21.38
C ARG A 48 8.11 2.94 20.04
N LEU A 49 8.53 2.36 18.93
CA LEU A 49 8.20 2.86 17.59
C LEU A 49 6.98 2.12 17.04
N PRO A 50 6.17 2.76 16.19
CA PRO A 50 5.13 2.08 15.40
C PRO A 50 5.69 0.90 14.58
N ASP A 51 4.84 -0.07 14.25
CA ASP A 51 5.26 -1.34 13.63
C ASP A 51 5.99 -1.15 12.29
N ASP A 52 5.53 -0.23 11.45
CA ASP A 52 6.13 0.13 10.15
C ASP A 52 7.53 0.75 10.31
N VAL A 53 7.71 1.65 11.28
CA VAL A 53 9.00 2.24 11.61
C VAL A 53 9.95 1.17 12.18
N THR A 54 9.44 0.27 13.01
CA THR A 54 10.23 -0.85 13.57
C THR A 54 10.71 -1.78 12.45
N MET A 55 9.83 -2.12 11.50
CA MET A 55 10.21 -2.93 10.33
C MET A 55 11.29 -2.24 9.49
N GLY A 56 11.13 -0.94 9.19
CA GLY A 56 12.13 -0.18 8.44
C GLY A 56 13.48 -0.12 9.16
N TYR A 57 13.47 0.10 10.47
CA TYR A 57 14.68 0.11 11.30
C TYR A 57 15.41 -1.25 11.26
N ILE A 58 14.68 -2.35 11.41
CA ILE A 58 15.27 -3.69 11.34
C ILE A 58 15.92 -3.93 9.98
N ILE A 59 15.23 -3.62 8.88
CA ILE A 59 15.72 -3.90 7.53
C ILE A 59 16.97 -3.06 7.21
N GLU A 60 16.92 -1.74 7.43
CA GLU A 60 18.02 -0.86 7.05
C GLU A 60 19.18 -0.88 8.05
N HIS A 61 18.88 -0.88 9.35
CA HIS A 61 19.90 -0.69 10.38
C HIS A 61 20.46 -1.99 10.93
N LEU A 62 19.64 -3.04 11.09
CA LEU A 62 20.10 -4.34 11.59
C LEU A 62 20.54 -5.26 10.46
N LEU A 63 19.74 -5.38 9.40
CA LEU A 63 20.03 -6.28 8.27
C LEU A 63 20.88 -5.64 7.18
N LYS A 64 21.13 -4.32 7.23
CA LYS A 64 21.92 -3.56 6.26
C LYS A 64 21.44 -3.77 4.82
N LYS A 65 20.13 -3.84 4.62
CA LYS A 65 19.51 -3.92 3.29
C LYS A 65 18.77 -2.62 2.99
N PRO A 66 19.04 -1.97 1.84
CA PRO A 66 18.32 -0.76 1.47
C PRO A 66 16.87 -1.10 1.12
N LEU A 67 15.94 -0.28 1.60
CA LEU A 67 14.55 -0.36 1.16
C LEU A 67 14.42 0.19 -0.26
N THR A 68 13.54 -0.42 -1.06
CA THR A 68 13.23 0.07 -2.40
C THR A 68 12.07 1.06 -2.31
N VAL A 69 12.30 2.29 -2.79
CA VAL A 69 11.24 3.30 -2.92
C VAL A 69 10.43 2.99 -4.16
N VAL A 70 9.10 2.96 -4.01
CA VAL A 70 8.15 2.64 -5.08
C VAL A 70 7.07 3.71 -5.06
N ASP A 71 7.07 4.59 -6.05
CA ASP A 71 6.24 5.80 -6.10
C ASP A 71 4.73 5.51 -6.24
N GLN A 72 4.37 4.29 -6.63
CA GLN A 72 2.99 3.85 -6.81
C GLN A 72 2.29 3.45 -5.49
N PHE A 73 2.99 3.49 -4.36
CA PHE A 73 2.41 3.25 -3.04
C PHE A 73 2.02 4.56 -2.38
N HIS A 74 0.70 4.76 -2.26
CA HIS A 74 0.12 5.96 -1.66
C HIS A 74 -0.42 5.68 -0.25
N SER A 75 -0.05 6.53 0.70
CA SER A 75 -0.51 6.51 2.10
C SER A 75 -1.48 7.66 2.38
N HIS A 76 -2.36 7.55 3.38
CA HIS A 76 -3.27 8.64 3.73
C HIS A 76 -2.58 9.90 4.27
N LEU A 77 -1.26 9.85 4.50
CA LEU A 77 -0.45 10.99 4.91
C LEU A 77 -0.10 11.92 3.74
N GLU A 78 -0.23 11.47 2.49
CA GLU A 78 -0.10 12.32 1.30
C GLU A 78 -1.49 12.75 0.79
N PRO A 79 -1.59 13.90 0.10
CA PRO A 79 -2.86 14.41 -0.43
C PRO A 79 -3.35 13.57 -1.63
N MET A 80 -4.31 12.67 -1.39
CA MET A 80 -4.90 11.78 -2.38
C MET A 80 -5.54 12.51 -3.57
N LYS A 81 -5.96 13.76 -3.38
CA LYS A 81 -6.55 14.60 -4.44
C LYS A 81 -5.58 14.96 -5.56
N PHE A 82 -4.27 14.81 -5.36
CA PHE A 82 -3.25 15.10 -6.38
C PHE A 82 -2.91 13.90 -7.26
N ILE A 83 -3.36 12.70 -6.90
CA ILE A 83 -3.24 11.55 -7.79
C ILE A 83 -4.18 11.79 -8.97
N ARG A 84 -3.59 11.93 -10.17
CA ARG A 84 -4.33 12.28 -11.37
C ARG A 84 -5.14 11.09 -11.87
N ARG A 85 -6.31 11.35 -12.45
CA ARG A 85 -7.23 10.31 -12.91
C ARG A 85 -6.61 9.38 -13.95
N GLU A 86 -5.75 9.93 -14.81
CA GLU A 86 -5.15 9.22 -15.94
C GLU A 86 -4.11 8.19 -15.51
N ILE A 87 -3.56 8.30 -14.29
CA ILE A 87 -2.55 7.38 -13.77
C ILE A 87 -3.11 6.43 -12.72
N LEU A 88 -4.42 6.49 -12.40
CA LEU A 88 -5.01 5.68 -11.32
C LEU A 88 -4.86 4.17 -11.57
N GLU A 89 -4.90 3.74 -12.84
CA GLU A 89 -4.73 2.33 -13.21
C GLU A 89 -3.30 1.80 -13.03
N ASP A 90 -2.32 2.69 -12.94
CA ASP A 90 -0.91 2.36 -12.76
C ASP A 90 -0.47 2.35 -11.29
N GLN A 91 -1.33 2.80 -10.36
CA GLN A 91 -0.99 2.86 -8.93
C GLN A 91 -1.25 1.51 -8.24
N ILE A 92 -0.46 1.23 -7.20
CA ILE A 92 -0.51 -0.05 -6.48
C ILE A 92 -1.38 0.05 -5.24
N SER A 93 -1.30 1.15 -4.51
CA SER A 93 -2.13 1.35 -3.32
C SER A 93 -2.77 2.73 -3.30
N PHE A 94 -3.92 2.79 -2.66
CA PHE A 94 -4.64 4.02 -2.34
C PHE A 94 -5.03 4.00 -0.88
N SER A 95 -5.21 5.16 -0.29
CA SER A 95 -5.60 5.27 1.11
C SER A 95 -6.63 6.38 1.29
N TYR A 96 -7.22 6.46 2.48
CA TYR A 96 -8.06 7.59 2.85
C TYR A 96 -7.88 7.93 4.33
N ALA A 97 -8.07 9.20 4.65
CA ALA A 97 -8.18 9.67 6.02
C ALA A 97 -9.19 10.79 6.15
N ARG A 98 -9.67 11.00 7.37
CA ARG A 98 -10.46 12.18 7.71
C ARG A 98 -9.57 13.15 8.47
N ASN A 99 -9.31 14.31 7.88
CA ASN A 99 -8.48 15.36 8.45
C ASN A 99 -9.37 16.47 8.99
N LYS A 100 -9.62 16.46 10.31
CA LYS A 100 -10.57 17.37 11.00
C LYS A 100 -11.97 17.31 10.35
N ASP A 101 -12.18 18.13 9.33
CA ASP A 101 -13.45 18.35 8.60
C ASP A 101 -13.35 18.09 7.08
N GLU A 102 -12.15 17.79 6.55
CA GLU A 102 -11.94 17.44 5.14
C GLU A 102 -11.57 15.96 4.98
N TRP A 103 -12.18 15.29 4.00
CA TRP A 103 -11.79 13.94 3.62
C TRP A 103 -10.59 13.97 2.67
N ASN A 104 -9.49 13.33 3.07
CA ASN A 104 -8.38 13.04 2.19
C ASN A 104 -8.70 11.76 1.40
N VAL A 105 -9.25 11.94 0.20
CA VAL A 105 -9.70 10.86 -0.68
C VAL A 105 -9.27 11.13 -2.12
N VAL A 106 -9.21 10.06 -2.92
CA VAL A 106 -8.87 10.15 -4.35
C VAL A 106 -9.95 10.96 -5.08
N LYS A 107 -9.52 11.84 -5.99
CA LYS A 107 -10.44 12.62 -6.81
C LYS A 107 -10.94 11.78 -8.00
N ILE A 108 -12.15 11.25 -7.88
CA ILE A 108 -12.77 10.42 -8.91
C ILE A 108 -14.27 10.70 -9.03
N GLU A 109 -14.88 10.43 -10.18
CA GLU A 109 -16.35 10.50 -10.34
C GLU A 109 -16.97 9.12 -10.10
N GLY A 110 -18.23 9.07 -9.67
CA GLY A 110 -18.89 7.80 -9.38
C GLY A 110 -20.07 7.98 -8.43
N PHE A 111 -20.09 7.16 -7.38
CA PHE A 111 -21.15 7.17 -6.38
C PHE A 111 -21.21 8.49 -5.60
N ASP A 112 -22.39 8.82 -5.06
CA ASP A 112 -22.59 9.96 -4.17
C ASP A 112 -21.71 9.79 -2.91
N THR A 113 -21.06 10.87 -2.49
CA THR A 113 -20.13 10.94 -1.35
C THR A 113 -20.78 10.57 -0.02
N LYS A 114 -22.11 10.62 0.08
CA LYS A 114 -22.85 10.10 1.24
C LYS A 114 -22.79 8.57 1.35
N TYR A 115 -22.78 7.87 0.22
CA TYR A 115 -22.72 6.41 0.18
C TYR A 115 -21.29 5.88 0.04
N ASP A 116 -20.42 6.61 -0.66
CA ASP A 116 -19.03 6.24 -0.92
C ASP A 116 -18.07 7.32 -0.41
N THR A 117 -18.10 7.56 0.90
CA THR A 117 -17.33 8.65 1.53
C THR A 117 -15.82 8.50 1.33
N ASN A 118 -15.30 7.27 1.33
CA ASN A 118 -13.87 6.98 1.13
C ASN A 118 -13.48 6.86 -0.36
N ARG A 119 -14.44 6.91 -1.28
CA ARG A 119 -14.27 6.80 -2.74
C ARG A 119 -13.78 5.45 -3.25
N PHE A 120 -13.72 4.42 -2.41
CA PHE A 120 -13.20 3.12 -2.82
C PHE A 120 -14.17 2.36 -3.71
N LEU A 121 -15.48 2.57 -3.56
CA LEU A 121 -16.44 1.93 -4.46
C LEU A 121 -16.40 2.57 -5.85
N SER A 122 -16.31 3.90 -5.92
CA SER A 122 -16.12 4.65 -7.17
C SER A 122 -14.79 4.26 -7.83
N LEU A 123 -13.71 4.17 -7.06
CA LEU A 123 -12.40 3.74 -7.54
C LEU A 123 -12.44 2.30 -8.06
N HIS A 124 -13.09 1.39 -7.33
CA HIS A 124 -13.26 0.01 -7.78
C HIS A 124 -13.98 -0.05 -9.14
N CYS A 125 -15.09 0.67 -9.28
CA CYS A 125 -15.86 0.66 -10.52
C CYS A 125 -15.15 1.37 -11.68
N PHE A 126 -14.29 2.34 -11.38
CA PHE A 126 -13.42 2.94 -12.39
C PHE A 126 -12.36 1.96 -12.89
N LEU A 127 -11.69 1.23 -11.99
CA LEU A 127 -10.65 0.26 -12.34
C LEU A 127 -11.20 -1.05 -12.91
N PHE A 128 -12.41 -1.44 -12.48
CA PHE A 128 -13.04 -2.71 -12.82
C PHE A 128 -14.53 -2.50 -13.19
N PRO A 129 -14.82 -1.90 -14.36
CA PRO A 129 -16.19 -1.54 -14.75
C PRO A 129 -17.09 -2.75 -15.05
N HIS A 130 -16.53 -3.96 -15.11
CA HIS A 130 -17.25 -5.17 -15.49
C HIS A 130 -18.14 -5.76 -14.39
N PHE A 131 -18.06 -5.25 -13.17
CA PHE A 131 -18.87 -5.76 -12.04
C PHE A 131 -20.30 -5.22 -12.08
N ASN A 132 -21.27 -6.10 -11.78
CA ASN A 132 -22.70 -5.79 -11.92
C ASN A 132 -23.23 -4.68 -11.00
N PHE A 133 -22.56 -4.41 -9.89
CA PHE A 133 -22.96 -3.36 -8.95
C PHE A 133 -22.40 -1.98 -9.32
N CYS A 134 -21.58 -1.90 -10.37
CA CYS A 134 -21.05 -0.64 -10.85
C CYS A 134 -22.11 0.08 -11.70
N PRO A 135 -22.34 1.38 -11.45
CA PRO A 135 -23.23 2.18 -12.29
C PRO A 135 -22.68 2.21 -13.72
N ARG A 136 -23.58 2.06 -14.68
CA ARG A 136 -23.25 2.12 -16.12
C ARG A 136 -23.26 3.54 -16.63
#